data_AF-A0A1W5CSC0-F1
#
_entry.id   AF-A0A1W5CSC0-F1
#
_cell.length_a   1.000
_cell.length_b   1.000
_cell.length_c   1.000
_cell.angle_alpha   90.00
_cell.angle_beta   90.00
_cell.angle_gamma   90.00
#
_symmetry.space_group_name_H-M   'P 1'
#
loop_
_entity.id
_entity.type
_entity.pdbx_description
1 polymer ?
#
loop_
_entity_poly.entity_id
_entity_poly.type
_entity_poly.pdbx_seq_one_letter_code
_entity_poly.pdbx_strand_id
1 'polypeptide(L)'
;MSATPAPEATTIHIAPDLQHLRVPLRSFLDNRPSLDCLAVGAFVFTPGAVSPTAHVASVSPIRNTYRALYDFEGTSEHEFTLKQGRLVEVTQENDSGWSLVKDIDGRRQGWSPSAYLIQESPNVSSPHTGPETRLLLVQRSSHDSSPLRWEVPGGSSDDGDPTILHSVARELFEETGLHLTRFNRQIGDGIGFETDQGRRRKQWLKLSFEVEVLEIPSTSHGHVHDQNATARLGNNSQVADQLLDSVSITLDPDEHQSFAWATEEDIKSSDPSRDVQTRGPFVLFNEEQRLLMLQAFELRRSSR
;
A
#
# COMPACT_ATOMS: atom_id res chain seq x y z
N MET A 1 -16.37 -12.90 39.39
CA MET A 1 -15.47 -12.18 38.48
C MET A 1 -15.03 -13.17 37.43
N SER A 2 -15.75 -13.26 36.31
CA SER A 2 -15.37 -14.15 35.20
C SER A 2 -14.30 -13.45 34.39
N ALA A 3 -13.13 -14.04 34.32
CA ALA A 3 -12.06 -13.60 33.45
C ALA A 3 -12.53 -13.71 31.99
N THR A 4 -12.38 -12.62 31.23
CA THR A 4 -12.50 -12.63 29.78
C THR A 4 -11.48 -13.64 29.23
N PRO A 5 -11.88 -14.62 28.39
CA PRO A 5 -10.92 -15.51 27.76
C PRO A 5 -9.95 -14.69 26.89
N ALA A 6 -8.68 -15.06 26.91
CA ALA A 6 -7.69 -14.51 25.99
C ALA A 6 -8.16 -14.76 24.54
N PRO A 7 -7.93 -13.82 23.60
CA PRO A 7 -8.25 -14.08 22.20
C PRO A 7 -7.50 -15.33 21.74
N GLU A 8 -8.23 -16.30 21.15
CA GLU A 8 -7.63 -17.48 20.55
C GLU A 8 -6.58 -17.03 19.52
N ALA A 9 -5.37 -17.58 19.60
CA ALA A 9 -4.31 -17.26 18.65
C ALA A 9 -4.80 -17.59 17.23
N THR A 10 -5.03 -16.55 16.41
CA THR A 10 -5.45 -16.70 15.01
C THR A 10 -4.47 -17.62 14.29
N THR A 11 -4.93 -18.82 13.93
CA THR A 11 -4.07 -19.80 13.27
C THR A 11 -3.82 -19.37 11.83
N ILE A 12 -2.57 -19.05 11.50
CA ILE A 12 -2.17 -18.73 10.13
C ILE A 12 -2.22 -20.00 9.26
N HIS A 13 -3.01 -19.95 8.19
CA HIS A 13 -3.09 -21.01 7.19
C HIS A 13 -1.92 -20.92 6.20
N ILE A 14 -1.28 -22.04 5.90
CA ILE A 14 -0.12 -22.07 4.98
C ILE A 14 -0.43 -23.05 3.85
N ALA A 15 -0.35 -22.59 2.60
CA ALA A 15 -0.54 -23.43 1.43
C ALA A 15 0.41 -24.66 1.43
N PRO A 16 -0.03 -25.82 0.92
CA PRO A 16 0.76 -27.07 1.01
C PRO A 16 2.16 -26.98 0.42
N ASP A 17 2.33 -26.24 -0.67
CA ASP A 17 3.61 -26.00 -1.35
C ASP A 17 4.58 -25.14 -0.54
N LEU A 18 4.08 -24.34 0.41
CA LEU A 18 4.88 -23.48 1.29
C LEU A 18 5.27 -24.13 2.63
N GLN A 19 4.85 -25.39 2.87
CA GLN A 19 5.14 -26.08 4.14
C GLN A 19 6.64 -26.24 4.42
N HIS A 20 7.46 -26.29 3.37
CA HIS A 20 8.92 -26.35 3.48
C HIS A 20 9.55 -25.09 4.12
N LEU A 21 8.82 -23.98 4.18
CA LEU A 21 9.26 -22.72 4.82
C LEU A 21 8.96 -22.65 6.33
N ARG A 22 8.40 -23.72 6.90
CA ARG A 22 8.21 -23.85 8.36
C ARG A 22 9.49 -24.18 9.12
N VAL A 23 10.60 -24.41 8.41
CA VAL A 23 11.91 -24.64 9.04
C VAL A 23 12.39 -23.39 9.77
N PRO A 24 13.20 -23.53 10.82
CA PRO A 24 13.80 -22.39 11.51
C PRO A 24 14.54 -21.47 10.52
N LEU A 25 14.40 -20.15 10.68
CA LEU A 25 15.04 -19.16 9.80
C LEU A 25 16.55 -19.42 9.66
N ARG A 26 17.22 -19.69 10.79
CA ARG A 26 18.64 -20.03 10.81
C ARG A 26 18.96 -21.28 10.00
N SER A 27 18.16 -22.33 10.12
CA SER A 27 18.34 -23.55 9.34
C SER A 27 18.10 -23.32 7.84
N PHE A 28 17.19 -22.41 7.46
CA PHE A 28 17.00 -22.04 6.06
C PHE A 28 18.25 -21.36 5.47
N LEU A 29 18.87 -20.46 6.24
CA LEU A 29 20.10 -19.75 5.87
C LEU A 29 21.32 -20.67 5.85
N ASP A 30 21.48 -21.55 6.84
CA ASP A 30 22.60 -22.48 6.90
C ASP A 30 22.63 -23.45 5.69
N ASN A 31 21.47 -23.75 5.10
CA ASN A 31 21.36 -24.52 3.85
C ASN A 31 21.66 -23.71 2.57
N ARG A 32 21.93 -22.41 2.70
CA ARG A 32 22.24 -21.48 1.60
C ARG A 32 23.46 -20.64 1.97
N PRO A 33 24.66 -21.24 2.01
CA PRO A 33 25.87 -20.58 2.54
C PRO A 33 26.34 -19.37 1.74
N SER A 34 25.77 -19.13 0.54
CA SER A 34 26.00 -17.93 -0.26
C SER A 34 25.16 -16.73 0.16
N LEU A 35 24.16 -16.91 1.04
CA LEU A 35 23.29 -15.84 1.53
C LEU A 35 23.73 -15.43 2.94
N ASP A 36 23.84 -14.12 3.15
CA ASP A 36 24.09 -13.56 4.49
C ASP A 36 22.78 -13.14 5.17
N CYS A 37 21.79 -12.68 4.40
CA CYS A 37 20.57 -12.06 4.93
C CYS A 37 19.32 -12.37 4.07
N LEU A 38 18.15 -12.21 4.66
CA LEU A 38 16.85 -12.35 4.00
C LEU A 38 16.02 -11.09 4.17
N ALA A 39 15.23 -10.80 3.14
CA ALA A 39 14.14 -9.83 3.20
C ALA A 39 12.84 -10.51 2.77
N VAL A 40 11.71 -9.93 3.15
CA VAL A 40 10.39 -10.47 2.84
C VAL A 40 9.49 -9.42 2.20
N GLY A 41 8.42 -9.85 1.53
CA GLY A 41 7.41 -8.98 0.94
C GLY A 41 6.03 -9.62 0.96
N ALA A 42 5.02 -8.85 1.34
CA ALA A 42 3.63 -9.29 1.47
C ALA A 42 2.76 -8.69 0.36
N PHE A 43 2.30 -9.52 -0.56
CA PHE A 43 1.40 -9.12 -1.64
C PHE A 43 -0.04 -9.29 -1.17
N VAL A 44 -0.60 -8.19 -0.66
CA VAL A 44 -1.99 -8.10 -0.22
C VAL A 44 -2.83 -7.54 -1.35
N PHE A 45 -3.72 -8.37 -1.90
CA PHE A 45 -4.70 -7.90 -2.88
C PHE A 45 -6.05 -7.65 -2.23
N THR A 46 -6.84 -6.76 -2.82
CA THR A 46 -8.23 -6.55 -2.42
C THR A 46 -9.00 -7.88 -2.37
N PRO A 47 -9.81 -8.10 -1.31
CA PRO A 47 -10.71 -9.25 -1.27
C PRO A 47 -11.60 -9.16 -2.51
N GLY A 48 -11.58 -10.19 -3.35
CA GLY A 48 -12.29 -10.15 -4.62
C GLY A 48 -13.79 -10.00 -4.37
N ALA A 49 -14.38 -8.85 -4.69
CA ALA A 49 -15.84 -8.77 -4.71
C ALA A 49 -16.35 -9.75 -5.77
N VAL A 50 -17.46 -10.41 -5.49
CA VAL A 50 -18.20 -11.20 -6.49
C VAL A 50 -18.77 -10.26 -7.55
N SER A 51 -18.54 -10.62 -8.82
CA SER A 51 -18.94 -9.85 -9.99
C SER A 51 -20.42 -9.45 -9.97
N PRO A 52 -20.76 -8.18 -10.20
CA PRO A 52 -22.13 -7.74 -10.45
C PRO A 52 -22.28 -7.15 -11.84
N THR A 53 -23.36 -7.56 -12.49
CA THR A 53 -23.87 -7.07 -13.76
C THR A 53 -23.97 -5.54 -13.81
N ALA A 54 -23.59 -4.99 -14.97
CA ALA A 54 -23.47 -3.58 -15.31
C ALA A 54 -24.68 -2.70 -14.96
N HIS A 55 -24.46 -1.44 -14.57
CA HIS A 55 -25.27 -0.29 -14.98
C HIS A 55 -24.50 1.03 -14.86
N VAL A 56 -24.69 1.89 -15.87
CA VAL A 56 -24.04 3.19 -16.10
C VAL A 56 -24.67 4.27 -15.21
N ALA A 57 -23.86 5.10 -14.56
CA ALA A 57 -24.30 6.35 -13.94
C ALA A 57 -23.25 7.47 -14.12
N SER A 58 -23.75 8.70 -14.15
CA SER A 58 -23.19 9.92 -14.74
C SER A 58 -21.91 10.49 -14.11
N VAL A 59 -21.02 10.96 -14.99
CA VAL A 59 -19.71 11.58 -14.75
C VAL A 59 -19.82 12.95 -14.08
N SER A 60 -19.06 13.17 -13.00
CA SER A 60 -18.64 14.51 -12.55
C SER A 60 -17.17 14.72 -12.97
N PRO A 61 -16.75 15.96 -13.35
CA PRO A 61 -15.40 16.19 -13.85
C PRO A 61 -14.34 15.91 -12.77
N ILE A 62 -13.37 15.08 -13.14
CA ILE A 62 -12.18 14.69 -12.38
C ILE A 62 -11.39 15.96 -12.01
N ARG A 63 -11.10 16.18 -10.73
CA ARG A 63 -10.26 17.29 -10.25
C ARG A 63 -8.97 16.74 -9.67
N ASN A 64 -7.83 17.19 -10.21
CA ASN A 64 -6.48 16.95 -9.67
C ASN A 64 -6.36 17.55 -8.27
N THR A 65 -6.81 16.82 -7.25
CA THR A 65 -6.92 17.30 -5.87
C THR A 65 -5.72 16.81 -5.06
N TYR A 66 -5.19 17.69 -4.21
CA TYR A 66 -4.03 17.44 -3.36
C TYR A 66 -4.40 17.85 -1.93
N ARG A 67 -3.94 17.08 -0.94
CA ARG A 67 -4.08 17.40 0.48
C ARG A 67 -2.78 17.96 1.03
N ALA A 68 -2.87 19.04 1.79
CA ALA A 68 -1.74 19.59 2.54
C ALA A 68 -1.37 18.68 3.73
N LEU A 69 -0.12 18.26 3.80
CA LEU A 69 0.41 17.45 4.90
C LEU A 69 0.81 18.30 6.12
N TYR A 70 1.19 19.55 5.89
CA TYR A 70 1.66 20.46 6.93
C TYR A 70 1.05 21.85 6.75
N ASP A 71 1.09 22.64 7.82
CA ASP A 71 0.87 24.07 7.75
C ASP A 71 2.04 24.73 7.00
N PHE A 72 1.73 25.65 6.09
CA PHE A 72 2.71 26.52 5.46
C PHE A 72 2.16 27.94 5.48
N GLU A 73 2.85 28.86 6.15
CA GLU A 73 2.48 30.27 6.18
C GLU A 73 3.19 31.02 5.06
N GLY A 74 2.41 31.46 4.07
CA GLY A 74 2.94 32.26 2.97
C GLY A 74 3.43 33.61 3.48
N THR A 75 4.64 33.97 3.09
CA THR A 75 5.31 35.22 3.51
C THR A 75 5.16 36.35 2.50
N SER A 76 4.64 36.04 1.31
CA SER A 76 4.40 36.97 0.22
C SER A 76 3.00 36.84 -0.38
N GLU A 77 2.56 37.84 -1.14
CA GLU A 77 1.26 37.85 -1.82
C GLU A 77 1.14 36.80 -2.94
N HIS A 78 2.25 36.21 -3.35
CA HIS A 78 2.31 35.16 -4.37
C HIS A 78 2.32 33.75 -3.78
N GLU A 79 2.45 33.62 -2.46
CA GLU A 79 2.46 32.34 -1.74
C GLU A 79 1.07 31.98 -1.22
N PHE A 80 0.69 30.71 -1.35
CA PHE A 80 -0.56 30.19 -0.83
C PHE A 80 -0.33 29.58 0.54
N THR A 81 -1.03 30.10 1.55
CA THR A 81 -0.97 29.54 2.91
C THR A 81 -1.72 28.21 2.97
N LEU A 82 -1.03 27.14 3.37
CA LEU A 82 -1.61 25.84 3.62
C LEU A 82 -1.93 25.68 5.09
N LYS A 83 -3.05 25.03 5.38
CA LYS A 83 -3.31 24.40 6.67
C LYS A 83 -3.34 22.90 6.46
N GLN A 84 -2.72 22.14 7.36
CA GLN A 84 -2.72 20.70 7.32
C GLN A 84 -4.14 20.17 7.12
N GLY A 85 -4.30 19.20 6.22
CA GLY A 85 -5.58 18.63 5.82
C GLY A 85 -6.34 19.42 4.75
N ARG A 86 -5.90 20.63 4.38
CA ARG A 86 -6.57 21.43 3.34
C ARG A 86 -6.44 20.79 1.96
N LEU A 87 -7.56 20.75 1.23
CA LEU A 87 -7.58 20.32 -0.17
C LEU A 87 -7.33 21.51 -1.11
N VAL A 88 -6.51 21.29 -2.13
CA VAL A 88 -6.15 22.25 -3.17
C VAL A 88 -6.02 21.54 -4.51
N GLU A 89 -6.10 22.27 -5.62
CA GLU A 89 -5.75 21.75 -6.94
C GLU A 89 -4.36 22.28 -7.33
N VAL A 90 -3.44 21.40 -7.71
CA VAL A 90 -2.15 21.81 -8.29
C VAL A 90 -2.35 22.10 -9.78
N THR A 91 -1.90 23.26 -10.22
CA THR A 91 -2.05 23.73 -11.60
C THR A 91 -0.75 23.93 -12.35
N GLN A 92 0.34 24.22 -11.64
CA GLN A 92 1.69 24.33 -12.20
C GLN A 92 2.69 23.87 -11.14
N GLU A 93 3.83 23.37 -11.57
CA GLU A 93 4.98 23.07 -10.71
C GLU A 93 6.25 23.61 -11.37
N ASN A 94 7.24 23.98 -10.56
CA ASN A 94 8.53 24.44 -11.06
C ASN A 94 9.67 23.57 -10.54
N ASP A 95 10.82 23.64 -11.21
CA ASP A 95 12.01 22.84 -10.89
C ASP A 95 12.65 23.19 -9.53
N SER A 96 12.12 24.22 -8.84
CA SER A 96 12.57 24.62 -7.50
C SER A 96 11.77 23.94 -6.37
N GLY A 97 10.87 23.01 -6.68
CA GLY A 97 10.09 22.26 -5.69
C GLY A 97 8.89 23.03 -5.14
N TRP A 98 8.34 23.96 -5.93
CA TRP A 98 7.12 24.67 -5.60
C TRP A 98 6.01 24.33 -6.59
N SER A 99 4.78 24.23 -6.08
CA SER A 99 3.56 24.02 -6.86
C SER A 99 2.64 25.24 -6.76
N LEU A 100 2.15 25.73 -7.89
CA LEU A 100 1.07 26.71 -7.94
C LEU A 100 -0.24 25.99 -7.64
N VAL A 101 -0.73 26.20 -6.42
CA VAL A 101 -1.98 25.63 -5.95
C VAL A 101 -3.11 26.63 -6.10
N LYS A 102 -4.30 26.14 -6.38
CA LYS A 102 -5.55 26.91 -6.29
C LYS A 102 -6.51 26.24 -5.31
N ASP A 103 -7.34 27.06 -4.68
CA ASP A 103 -8.43 26.56 -3.85
C ASP A 103 -9.40 25.70 -4.68
N ILE A 104 -10.09 24.74 -4.05
CA ILE A 104 -11.08 23.88 -4.73
C ILE A 104 -12.20 24.72 -5.36
N ASP A 105 -12.55 25.85 -4.73
CA ASP A 105 -13.53 26.79 -5.25
C ASP A 105 -12.97 27.72 -6.36
N GLY A 106 -11.67 27.61 -6.69
CA GLY A 106 -10.98 28.39 -7.72
C GLY A 106 -10.76 29.86 -7.39
N ARG A 107 -11.09 30.31 -6.17
CA ARG A 107 -11.10 31.74 -5.80
C ARG A 107 -9.73 32.32 -5.45
N ARG A 108 -8.77 31.48 -5.07
CA ARG A 108 -7.44 31.89 -4.63
C ARG A 108 -6.41 30.96 -5.23
N GLN A 109 -5.27 31.51 -5.61
CA GLN A 109 -4.12 30.76 -6.10
C GLN A 109 -2.82 31.36 -5.56
N GLY A 110 -1.79 30.53 -5.45
CA GLY A 110 -0.46 30.95 -5.04
C GLY A 110 0.47 29.75 -4.91
N TRP A 111 1.74 30.00 -4.67
CA TRP A 111 2.76 28.97 -4.59
C TRP A 111 2.85 28.37 -3.18
N SER A 112 2.95 27.04 -3.10
CA SER A 112 3.27 26.31 -1.87
C SER A 112 4.35 25.26 -2.16
N PRO A 113 5.13 24.83 -1.16
CA PRO A 113 6.11 23.76 -1.34
C PRO A 113 5.44 22.47 -1.81
N SER A 114 5.92 21.88 -2.92
CA SER A 114 5.35 20.64 -3.48
C SER A 114 5.44 19.48 -2.48
N ALA A 115 6.51 19.44 -1.68
CA ALA A 115 6.72 18.43 -0.65
C ALA A 115 5.66 18.45 0.47
N TYR A 116 4.87 19.53 0.58
CA TYR A 116 3.80 19.67 1.57
C TYR A 116 2.46 19.17 1.04
N LEU A 117 2.41 18.73 -0.22
CA LEU A 117 1.21 18.32 -0.90
C LEU A 117 1.31 16.83 -1.23
N ILE A 118 0.30 16.07 -0.87
CA ILE A 118 0.11 14.71 -1.37
C ILE A 118 -1.05 14.72 -2.35
N GLN A 119 -0.87 14.10 -3.52
CA GLN A 119 -1.98 13.92 -4.45
C GLN A 119 -3.01 13.02 -3.78
N GLU A 120 -4.24 13.51 -3.63
CA GLU A 120 -5.36 12.60 -3.39
C GLU A 120 -5.46 11.76 -4.65
N SER A 121 -5.23 10.45 -4.53
CA SER A 121 -5.47 9.53 -5.63
C SER A 121 -6.86 9.85 -6.19
N PRO A 122 -7.00 10.08 -7.50
CA PRO A 122 -8.33 10.16 -8.06
C PRO A 122 -9.07 8.90 -7.59
N ASN A 123 -10.28 9.07 -7.06
CA ASN A 123 -11.22 7.96 -7.07
C ASN A 123 -11.44 7.66 -8.56
N VAL A 124 -10.60 6.79 -9.13
CA VAL A 124 -10.63 6.38 -10.53
C VAL A 124 -11.84 5.49 -10.67
N SER A 125 -13.01 6.11 -10.75
CA SER A 125 -14.18 5.49 -11.38
C SER A 125 -13.98 5.58 -12.90
N SER A 126 -12.97 4.87 -13.40
CA SER A 126 -12.97 4.44 -14.80
C SER A 126 -14.13 3.44 -14.96
N PRO A 127 -14.87 3.47 -16.09
CA PRO A 127 -15.96 2.53 -16.32
C PRO A 127 -15.40 1.15 -16.68
N HIS A 128 -14.79 0.47 -15.71
CA HIS A 128 -14.42 -0.93 -15.80
C HIS A 128 -15.46 -1.75 -15.04
N THR A 129 -16.34 -2.41 -15.79
CA THR A 129 -17.40 -3.28 -15.28
C THR A 129 -16.78 -4.59 -14.75
N GLY A 130 -16.30 -4.57 -13.51
CA GLY A 130 -15.84 -5.72 -12.75
C GLY A 130 -15.15 -5.28 -11.45
N PRO A 131 -15.15 -6.09 -10.39
CA PRO A 131 -14.40 -5.78 -9.18
C PRO A 131 -12.91 -5.85 -9.48
N GLU A 132 -12.32 -4.67 -9.60
CA GLU A 132 -10.93 -4.49 -9.98
C GLU A 132 -10.02 -5.03 -8.87
N THR A 133 -9.11 -5.92 -9.25
CA THR A 133 -8.10 -6.44 -8.34
C THR A 133 -7.06 -5.35 -8.13
N ARG A 134 -6.78 -4.99 -6.87
CA ARG A 134 -5.78 -3.98 -6.54
C ARG A 134 -4.80 -4.53 -5.52
N LEU A 135 -3.54 -4.10 -5.61
CA LEU A 135 -2.43 -4.49 -4.75
C LEU A 135 -2.15 -3.37 -3.75
N LEU A 136 -1.99 -3.71 -2.48
CA LEU A 136 -1.55 -2.76 -1.46
C LEU A 136 -0.08 -2.38 -1.69
N LEU A 137 0.17 -1.08 -1.77
CA LEU A 137 1.50 -0.48 -1.74
C LEU A 137 1.62 0.45 -0.53
N VAL A 138 2.82 0.50 0.06
CA VAL A 138 3.25 1.48 1.05
C VAL A 138 4.32 2.38 0.46
N GLN A 139 4.34 3.64 0.89
CA GLN A 139 5.34 4.63 0.50
C GLN A 139 6.33 4.82 1.63
N ARG A 140 7.62 4.60 1.34
CA ARG A 140 8.72 4.84 2.27
C ARG A 140 8.73 6.30 2.75
N SER A 141 9.07 6.50 4.02
CA SER A 141 9.15 7.83 4.62
C SER A 141 10.16 8.72 3.89
N SER A 142 9.94 10.04 3.94
CA SER A 142 10.83 11.02 3.31
C SER A 142 12.23 11.07 3.95
N HIS A 143 12.38 10.53 5.16
CA HIS A 143 13.62 10.48 5.92
C HIS A 143 14.36 9.14 5.78
N ASP A 144 13.82 8.24 4.96
CA ASP A 144 14.43 6.95 4.68
C ASP A 144 15.64 7.06 3.72
N SER A 145 16.47 6.03 3.66
CA SER A 145 17.57 5.87 2.70
C SER A 145 17.15 5.88 1.22
N SER A 146 15.91 5.48 0.91
CA SER A 146 15.29 5.47 -0.42
C SER A 146 13.93 6.16 -0.37
N PRO A 147 13.90 7.48 -0.12
CA PRO A 147 12.69 8.16 0.29
C PRO A 147 11.64 8.20 -0.81
N LEU A 148 10.36 8.19 -0.41
CA LEU A 148 9.17 8.37 -1.26
C LEU A 148 8.92 7.27 -2.31
N ARG A 149 9.71 6.19 -2.29
CA ARG A 149 9.50 5.05 -3.19
C ARG A 149 8.33 4.18 -2.70
N TRP A 150 7.60 3.63 -3.65
CA TRP A 150 6.47 2.74 -3.41
C TRP A 150 6.88 1.28 -3.55
N GLU A 151 6.45 0.44 -2.61
CA GLU A 151 6.67 -1.00 -2.61
C GLU A 151 5.53 -1.75 -1.90
N VAL A 152 5.57 -3.09 -1.96
CA VAL A 152 4.72 -3.91 -1.11
C VAL A 152 5.25 -3.90 0.33
N PRO A 153 4.40 -4.05 1.36
CA PRO A 153 4.86 -4.15 2.73
C PRO A 153 5.90 -5.26 2.91
N GLY A 154 6.95 -5.01 3.71
CA GLY A 154 7.97 -5.98 4.06
C GLY A 154 9.38 -5.41 4.21
N GLY A 155 10.09 -5.88 5.23
CA GLY A 155 11.49 -5.56 5.47
C GLY A 155 12.41 -6.78 5.62
N SER A 156 13.47 -6.60 6.40
CA SER A 156 14.49 -7.63 6.65
C SER A 156 14.01 -8.66 7.67
N SER A 157 14.36 -9.93 7.47
CA SER A 157 14.18 -10.93 8.53
C SER A 157 15.15 -10.69 9.68
N ASP A 158 14.64 -10.78 10.91
CA ASP A 158 15.43 -10.66 12.14
C ASP A 158 15.90 -12.02 12.65
N ASP A 159 17.05 -12.07 13.32
CA ASP A 159 17.57 -13.29 13.94
C ASP A 159 16.62 -13.89 15.00
N GLY A 160 15.70 -13.06 15.53
CA GLY A 160 14.66 -13.48 16.46
C GLY A 160 13.44 -14.11 15.79
N ASP A 161 13.27 -13.97 14.47
CA ASP A 161 12.13 -14.51 13.75
C ASP A 161 12.21 -16.06 13.71
N PRO A 162 11.18 -16.78 14.19
CA PRO A 162 11.21 -18.24 14.20
C PRO A 162 11.36 -18.85 12.80
N THR A 163 10.68 -18.29 11.81
CA THR A 163 10.72 -18.72 10.40
C THR A 163 10.54 -17.52 9.47
N ILE A 164 10.83 -17.68 8.17
CA ILE A 164 10.58 -16.65 7.14
C ILE A 164 9.12 -16.20 7.15
N LEU A 165 8.19 -17.14 7.37
CA LEU A 165 6.75 -16.84 7.42
C LEU A 165 6.40 -15.93 8.61
N HIS A 166 7.13 -16.04 9.72
CA HIS A 166 6.95 -15.11 10.84
C HIS A 166 7.49 -13.72 10.53
N SER A 167 8.62 -13.62 9.81
CA SER A 167 9.10 -12.32 9.31
C SER A 167 8.03 -11.64 8.46
N VAL A 168 7.40 -12.36 7.51
CA VAL A 168 6.34 -11.76 6.66
C VAL A 168 5.17 -11.25 7.50
N ALA A 169 4.73 -12.03 8.50
CA ALA A 169 3.62 -11.64 9.35
C ALA A 169 3.96 -10.45 10.26
N ARG A 170 5.17 -10.42 10.82
CA ARG A 170 5.67 -9.33 11.67
C ARG A 170 5.75 -8.02 10.88
N GLU A 171 6.49 -8.04 9.77
CA GLU A 171 6.70 -6.86 8.92
C GLU A 171 5.38 -6.29 8.39
N LEU A 172 4.47 -7.15 7.90
CA LEU A 172 3.15 -6.71 7.46
C LEU A 172 2.38 -6.04 8.60
N PHE A 173 2.43 -6.59 9.81
CA PHE A 173 1.72 -6.03 10.96
C PHE A 173 2.34 -4.70 11.43
N GLU A 174 3.67 -4.62 11.53
CA GLU A 174 4.38 -3.42 11.95
C GLU A 174 4.15 -2.25 10.98
N GLU A 175 4.22 -2.51 9.67
CA GLU A 175 4.10 -1.48 8.64
C GLU A 175 2.66 -1.09 8.30
N THR A 176 1.66 -1.95 8.56
CA THR A 176 0.28 -1.72 8.09
C THR A 176 -0.82 -1.99 9.12
N GLY A 177 -0.51 -2.59 10.26
CA GLY A 177 -1.48 -3.07 11.25
C GLY A 177 -2.29 -4.30 10.81
N LEU A 178 -2.05 -4.83 9.60
CA LEU A 178 -2.81 -5.96 9.06
C LEU A 178 -2.32 -7.29 9.65
N HIS A 179 -3.27 -8.12 10.06
CA HIS A 179 -2.97 -9.45 10.57
C HIS A 179 -3.05 -10.47 9.45
N LEU A 180 -1.94 -11.12 9.13
CA LEU A 180 -1.88 -12.20 8.16
C LEU A 180 -2.72 -13.40 8.63
N THR A 181 -3.58 -13.92 7.75
CA THR A 181 -4.43 -15.11 8.03
C THR A 181 -4.07 -16.30 7.14
N ARG A 182 -3.56 -16.06 5.93
CA ARG A 182 -3.19 -17.13 5.00
C ARG A 182 -2.00 -16.76 4.13
N PHE A 183 -1.09 -17.72 3.92
CA PHE A 183 -0.15 -17.72 2.80
C PHE A 183 -0.73 -18.51 1.63
N ASN A 184 -0.90 -17.86 0.48
CA ASN A 184 -1.48 -18.47 -0.71
C ASN A 184 -0.42 -19.11 -1.61
N ARG A 185 0.67 -18.40 -1.89
CA ARG A 185 1.79 -18.86 -2.74
C ARG A 185 3.01 -17.96 -2.59
N GLN A 186 4.18 -18.43 -3.02
CA GLN A 186 5.34 -17.58 -3.28
C GLN A 186 5.19 -16.91 -4.65
N ILE A 187 5.60 -15.65 -4.76
CA ILE A 187 5.66 -14.89 -6.01
C ILE A 187 7.10 -14.86 -6.50
N GLY A 188 7.33 -15.45 -7.68
CA GLY A 188 8.66 -15.60 -8.26
C GLY A 188 9.60 -16.48 -7.42
N ASP A 189 10.87 -16.54 -7.82
CA ASP A 189 11.91 -17.35 -7.16
C ASP A 189 12.68 -16.56 -6.07
N GLY A 190 12.36 -15.27 -5.93
CA GLY A 190 13.05 -14.33 -5.06
C GLY A 190 14.01 -13.40 -5.81
N ILE A 191 14.27 -12.23 -5.24
CA ILE A 191 15.15 -11.20 -5.81
C ILE A 191 16.45 -11.17 -5.00
N GLY A 192 17.57 -11.50 -5.63
CA GLY A 192 18.89 -11.42 -5.02
C GLY A 192 19.48 -10.02 -5.14
N PHE A 193 20.06 -9.48 -4.07
CA PHE A 193 20.73 -8.18 -4.12
C PHE A 193 21.89 -8.10 -3.12
N GLU A 194 22.74 -7.08 -3.25
CA GLU A 194 23.91 -6.88 -2.40
C GLU A 194 23.80 -5.55 -1.65
N THR A 195 24.24 -5.52 -0.40
CA THR A 195 24.40 -4.27 0.35
C THR A 195 25.79 -4.18 0.94
N ASP A 196 26.36 -2.98 0.96
CA ASP A 196 27.59 -2.70 1.69
C ASP A 196 27.23 -2.29 3.14
N GLN A 197 27.36 -3.23 4.10
CA GLN A 197 27.24 -2.92 5.53
C GLN A 197 28.62 -2.95 6.19
N GLY A 198 29.22 -1.77 6.37
CA GLY A 198 30.54 -1.63 6.98
C GLY A 198 31.66 -2.13 6.08
N ARG A 199 32.46 -3.11 6.53
CA ARG A 199 33.63 -3.64 5.80
C ARG A 199 33.36 -4.90 4.98
N ARG A 200 32.13 -5.43 4.99
CA ARG A 200 31.76 -6.67 4.30
C ARG A 200 30.51 -6.44 3.47
N ARG A 201 30.58 -6.89 2.22
CA ARG A 201 29.42 -6.99 1.32
C ARG A 201 28.53 -8.14 1.80
N LYS A 202 27.24 -7.87 1.98
CA LYS A 202 26.23 -8.86 2.35
C LYS A 202 25.42 -9.26 1.13
N GLN A 203 25.20 -10.56 0.97
CA GLN A 203 24.30 -11.15 -0.03
C GLN A 203 22.91 -11.32 0.56
N TRP A 204 21.91 -10.75 -0.11
CA TRP A 204 20.51 -10.78 0.29
C TRP A 204 19.66 -11.56 -0.70
N LEU A 205 18.58 -12.15 -0.20
CA LEU A 205 17.49 -12.69 -1.00
C LEU A 205 16.16 -12.15 -0.45
N LYS A 206 15.38 -11.43 -1.27
CA LYS A 206 14.00 -11.02 -0.94
C LYS A 206 13.03 -12.09 -1.44
N LEU A 207 12.29 -12.73 -0.54
CA LEU A 207 11.22 -13.67 -0.86
C LEU A 207 9.86 -12.98 -0.70
N SER A 208 8.94 -13.20 -1.65
CA SER A 208 7.66 -12.50 -1.67
C SER A 208 6.50 -13.48 -1.72
N PHE A 209 5.41 -13.17 -1.03
CA PHE A 209 4.27 -14.08 -0.87
C PHE A 209 2.94 -13.36 -1.10
N GLU A 210 2.03 -13.98 -1.84
CA GLU A 210 0.62 -13.59 -1.81
C GLU A 210 0.00 -14.07 -0.51
N VAL A 211 -0.66 -13.15 0.19
CA VAL A 211 -1.24 -13.40 1.51
C VAL A 211 -2.67 -12.89 1.61
N GLU A 212 -3.43 -13.50 2.51
CA GLU A 212 -4.72 -12.98 2.97
C GLU A 212 -4.55 -12.40 4.36
N VAL A 213 -5.35 -11.37 4.66
CA VAL A 213 -5.33 -10.66 5.94
C VAL A 213 -6.70 -10.71 6.60
N LEU A 214 -6.74 -10.51 7.92
CA LEU A 214 -7.98 -10.31 8.65
C LEU A 214 -8.52 -8.93 8.34
N GLU A 215 -9.75 -8.86 7.82
CA GLU A 215 -10.51 -7.61 7.78
C GLU A 215 -10.83 -7.23 9.23
N ILE A 216 -10.18 -6.20 9.78
CA ILE A 216 -10.46 -5.71 11.13
C ILE A 216 -11.55 -4.65 10.99
N PRO A 217 -12.81 -4.91 11.40
CA PRO A 217 -13.85 -3.89 11.32
C PRO A 217 -13.42 -2.71 12.18
N SER A 218 -13.32 -1.53 11.58
CA SER A 218 -13.17 -0.27 12.30
C SER A 218 -14.21 -0.21 13.41
N THR A 219 -13.79 -0.36 14.68
CA THR A 219 -14.66 -0.07 15.82
C THR A 219 -14.91 1.43 15.83
N SER A 220 -15.95 1.84 15.10
CA SER A 220 -16.46 3.19 15.08
C SER A 220 -16.76 3.65 16.50
N HIS A 221 -16.05 4.68 16.94
CA HIS A 221 -16.39 5.42 18.14
C HIS A 221 -17.74 6.11 17.91
N GLY A 222 -18.76 5.51 18.53
CA GLY A 222 -20.08 6.05 18.92
C GLY A 222 -20.69 7.22 18.14
N HIS A 223 -21.79 6.95 17.44
CA HIS A 223 -22.97 7.83 17.50
C HIS A 223 -24.30 7.05 17.42
N VAL A 224 -25.23 7.56 18.21
CA VAL A 224 -26.55 7.11 18.66
C VAL A 224 -27.46 6.49 17.58
N HIS A 225 -28.09 5.37 17.98
CA HIS A 225 -29.40 4.83 17.63
C HIS A 225 -30.22 5.58 16.55
N ASP A 226 -30.52 4.91 15.43
CA ASP A 226 -31.84 5.06 14.80
C ASP A 226 -32.34 3.70 14.27
N GLN A 227 -33.53 3.31 14.72
CA GLN A 227 -34.22 2.09 14.33
C GLN A 227 -35.16 2.45 13.17
N ASN A 228 -34.68 2.42 11.92
CA ASN A 228 -35.49 2.16 10.72
C ASN A 228 -34.67 2.33 9.44
N ALA A 229 -34.19 1.23 8.85
CA ALA A 229 -33.80 1.20 7.45
C ALA A 229 -33.94 -0.23 6.86
N THR A 230 -35.16 -0.76 6.88
CA THR A 230 -35.55 -1.79 5.91
C THR A 230 -35.63 -1.17 4.52
N ALA A 231 -35.05 -1.84 3.54
CA ALA A 231 -35.13 -1.61 2.09
C ALA A 231 -34.30 -0.44 1.53
N ARG A 232 -33.15 -0.80 0.94
CA ARG A 232 -32.69 -0.36 -0.39
C ARG A 232 -31.46 -1.21 -0.77
N LEU A 233 -31.70 -2.26 -1.55
CA LEU A 233 -30.65 -2.93 -2.32
C LEU A 233 -30.14 -1.92 -3.35
N GLY A 234 -28.90 -1.48 -3.20
CA GLY A 234 -28.23 -0.54 -4.09
C GLY A 234 -26.80 -0.99 -4.39
N ASN A 235 -26.53 -1.15 -5.69
CA ASN A 235 -25.25 -1.16 -6.39
C ASN A 235 -24.03 -1.82 -5.70
N ASN A 236 -23.68 -3.03 -6.16
CA ASN A 236 -22.52 -3.78 -5.69
C ASN A 236 -21.14 -3.12 -5.88
N SER A 237 -20.96 -2.08 -6.71
CA SER A 237 -19.69 -1.34 -6.79
C SER A 237 -19.43 -0.52 -5.51
N GLN A 238 -20.50 -0.04 -4.88
CA GLN A 238 -20.44 0.71 -3.63
C GLN A 238 -20.08 -0.20 -2.44
N VAL A 239 -20.40 -1.50 -2.55
CA VAL A 239 -20.06 -2.51 -1.54
C VAL A 239 -18.57 -2.85 -1.54
N ALA A 240 -17.92 -2.89 -2.71
CA ALA A 240 -16.48 -3.11 -2.80
C ALA A 240 -15.70 -1.93 -2.20
N ASP A 241 -16.09 -0.68 -2.53
CA ASP A 241 -15.51 0.51 -1.91
C ASP A 241 -15.77 0.56 -0.39
N GLN A 242 -16.98 0.21 0.07
CA GLN A 242 -17.32 0.12 1.49
C GLN A 242 -16.58 -1.01 2.24
N LEU A 243 -16.20 -2.10 1.56
CA LEU A 243 -15.38 -3.18 2.14
C LEU A 243 -13.91 -2.76 2.22
N LEU A 244 -13.40 -1.96 1.29
CA LEU A 244 -12.07 -1.37 1.39
C LEU A 244 -11.97 -0.35 2.53
N ASP A 245 -13.05 0.40 2.81
CA ASP A 245 -13.19 1.24 4.00
C ASP A 245 -13.19 0.46 5.33
N SER A 246 -13.40 -0.87 5.28
CA SER A 246 -13.40 -1.73 6.46
C SER A 246 -12.03 -2.31 6.83
N VAL A 247 -11.01 -2.15 5.97
CA VAL A 247 -9.63 -2.56 6.25
C VAL A 247 -8.86 -1.36 6.82
N SER A 248 -8.71 -1.29 8.14
CA SER A 248 -7.96 -0.23 8.79
C SER A 248 -6.44 -0.42 8.62
N ILE A 249 -5.83 0.33 7.70
CA ILE A 249 -4.37 0.38 7.56
C ILE A 249 -3.81 1.43 8.53
N THR A 250 -2.85 1.03 9.36
CA THR A 250 -2.10 1.90 10.27
C THR A 250 -0.62 1.79 9.92
N LEU A 251 -0.04 2.86 9.40
CA LEU A 251 1.37 2.87 9.03
C LEU A 251 2.26 3.18 10.23
N ASP A 252 3.45 2.59 10.26
CA ASP A 252 4.55 3.10 11.07
C ASP A 252 5.07 4.41 10.44
N PRO A 253 4.87 5.58 11.07
CA PRO A 253 5.24 6.87 10.51
C PRO A 253 6.76 7.10 10.39
N ASP A 254 7.59 6.34 11.13
CA ASP A 254 9.04 6.46 11.05
C ASP A 254 9.57 5.79 9.77
N GLU A 255 8.91 4.74 9.32
CA GLU A 255 9.31 3.95 8.14
C GLU A 255 8.48 4.26 6.89
N HIS A 256 7.19 4.57 7.05
CA HIS A 256 6.22 4.70 5.97
C HIS A 256 5.27 5.89 6.17
N GLN A 257 4.97 6.61 5.08
CA GLN A 257 4.21 7.87 5.15
C GLN A 257 2.87 7.87 4.39
N SER A 258 2.64 6.87 3.52
CA SER A 258 1.41 6.76 2.74
C SER A 258 1.17 5.32 2.29
N PHE A 259 -0.06 5.02 1.90
CA PHE A 259 -0.43 3.74 1.29
C PHE A 259 -1.40 3.96 0.11
N ALA A 260 -1.47 2.99 -0.79
CA ALA A 260 -2.37 3.04 -1.94
C ALA A 260 -2.78 1.63 -2.39
N TRP A 261 -3.96 1.54 -2.99
CA TRP A 261 -4.44 0.33 -3.67
C TRP A 261 -4.24 0.47 -5.17
N ALA A 262 -3.14 -0.09 -5.66
CA ALA A 262 -2.69 0.01 -7.05
C ALA A 262 -3.34 -1.05 -7.95
N THR A 263 -3.85 -0.64 -9.11
CA THR A 263 -4.29 -1.54 -10.17
C THR A 263 -3.09 -2.10 -10.94
N GLU A 264 -3.30 -3.13 -11.76
CA GLU A 264 -2.23 -3.60 -12.65
C GLU A 264 -1.78 -2.52 -13.64
N GLU A 265 -2.71 -1.69 -14.13
CA GLU A 265 -2.41 -0.61 -15.07
C GLU A 265 -1.58 0.50 -14.40
N ASP A 266 -1.86 0.78 -13.12
CA ASP A 266 -1.02 1.67 -12.33
C ASP A 266 0.42 1.16 -12.25
N ILE A 267 0.62 -0.15 -12.01
CA ILE A 267 1.96 -0.76 -12.00
C ILE A 267 2.61 -0.73 -13.39
N LYS A 268 1.86 -1.02 -14.46
CA LYS A 268 2.38 -1.01 -15.84
C LYS A 268 2.87 0.37 -16.25
N SER A 269 2.08 1.40 -15.92
CA SER A 269 2.37 2.79 -16.27
C SER A 269 3.44 3.43 -15.39
N SER A 270 3.71 2.86 -14.21
CA SER A 270 4.75 3.32 -13.27
C SER A 270 6.17 2.96 -13.74
N ASP A 271 7.12 3.89 -13.58
CA ASP A 271 8.54 3.71 -13.92
C ASP A 271 9.48 3.90 -12.70
N PRO A 272 10.35 2.93 -12.38
CA PRO A 272 11.28 3.02 -11.24
C PRO A 272 12.52 3.93 -11.42
N SER A 273 12.81 4.38 -12.65
CA SER A 273 14.12 4.93 -13.06
C SER A 273 14.35 6.45 -12.84
N ARG A 274 13.43 7.15 -12.16
CA ARG A 274 13.44 8.62 -11.91
C ARG A 274 13.48 9.48 -13.18
N ASP A 275 12.31 9.97 -13.60
CA ASP A 275 12.07 11.42 -13.79
C ASP A 275 10.55 11.67 -13.74
N VAL A 276 10.13 12.66 -12.95
CA VAL A 276 8.77 12.85 -12.41
C VAL A 276 7.74 13.25 -13.47
N GLN A 277 8.14 13.45 -14.72
CA GLN A 277 7.29 14.15 -15.68
C GLN A 277 6.47 13.27 -16.63
N THR A 278 6.61 11.93 -16.67
CA THR A 278 5.89 11.13 -17.70
C THR A 278 5.36 9.72 -17.38
N ARG A 279 5.46 9.15 -16.17
CA ARG A 279 5.33 7.67 -16.05
C ARG A 279 4.61 7.12 -14.81
N GLY A 280 3.29 7.28 -14.80
CA GLY A 280 2.37 6.53 -13.91
C GLY A 280 2.24 7.10 -12.50
N PRO A 281 1.30 6.58 -11.70
CA PRO A 281 0.95 7.15 -10.39
C PRO A 281 1.96 6.83 -9.27
N PHE A 282 2.89 5.87 -9.46
CA PHE A 282 3.82 5.43 -8.42
C PHE A 282 5.28 5.49 -8.87
N VAL A 283 6.14 6.09 -8.04
CA VAL A 283 7.60 5.95 -8.17
C VAL A 283 8.01 4.66 -7.46
N LEU A 284 8.04 3.55 -8.19
CA LEU A 284 8.32 2.23 -7.61
C LEU A 284 9.78 2.08 -7.15
N PHE A 285 10.00 1.13 -6.23
CA PHE A 285 11.31 0.92 -5.62
C PHE A 285 12.42 0.64 -6.65
N ASN A 286 12.21 -0.37 -7.51
CA ASN A 286 13.07 -0.71 -8.63
C ASN A 286 12.30 -1.53 -9.69
N GLU A 287 12.95 -1.83 -10.83
CA GLU A 287 12.31 -2.56 -11.95
C GLU A 287 12.04 -4.03 -11.62
N GLU A 288 12.91 -4.69 -10.87
CA GLU A 288 12.73 -6.10 -10.50
C GLU A 288 11.49 -6.29 -9.63
N GLN A 289 11.27 -5.39 -8.66
CA GLN A 289 10.05 -5.38 -7.84
C GLN A 289 8.81 -5.08 -8.68
N ARG A 290 8.89 -4.13 -9.63
CA ARG A 290 7.78 -3.84 -10.55
C ARG A 290 7.40 -5.07 -11.38
N LEU A 291 8.38 -5.79 -11.94
CA LEU A 291 8.13 -7.01 -12.69
C LEU A 291 7.51 -8.11 -11.81
N LEU A 292 7.92 -8.21 -10.55
CA LEU A 292 7.34 -9.13 -9.58
C LEU A 292 5.87 -8.78 -9.27
N MET A 293 5.54 -7.49 -9.16
CA MET A 293 4.15 -6.99 -9.05
C MET A 293 3.29 -7.43 -10.24
N LEU A 294 3.77 -7.25 -11.47
CA LEU A 294 3.06 -7.68 -12.68
C LEU A 294 2.89 -9.21 -12.73
N GLN A 295 3.92 -9.97 -12.32
CA GLN A 295 3.82 -11.42 -12.20
C GLN A 295 2.74 -11.84 -11.20
N ALA A 296 2.61 -11.16 -10.07
CA ALA A 296 1.57 -11.45 -9.08
C ALA A 296 0.16 -11.24 -9.64
N PHE A 297 -0.07 -10.15 -10.38
CA PHE A 297 -1.34 -9.92 -11.08
C PHE A 297 -1.66 -11.03 -12.09
N GLU A 298 -0.66 -11.48 -12.86
CA GLU A 298 -0.82 -12.59 -13.81
C GLU A 298 -1.16 -13.92 -13.12
N LEU A 299 -0.47 -14.25 -12.02
CA LEU A 299 -0.74 -15.45 -11.22
C LEU A 299 -2.17 -15.45 -10.67
N ARG A 300 -2.66 -14.29 -10.23
CA ARG A 300 -4.03 -14.14 -9.69
C ARG A 300 -5.09 -14.24 -10.78
N ARG A 301 -4.80 -13.80 -12.01
CA ARG A 301 -5.66 -14.06 -13.18
C ARG A 301 -5.72 -15.53 -13.55
N SER A 302 -4.56 -16.18 -13.64
CA SER A 302 -4.43 -17.57 -14.08
C SER A 302 -4.96 -18.59 -13.06
N SER A 303 -5.24 -18.16 -11.82
CA SER A 303 -5.77 -19.01 -10.75
C SER A 303 -7.30 -18.91 -10.58
N ARG A 304 -7.99 -18.16 -11.43
CA ARG A 304 -9.46 -18.01 -11.42
C ARG A 304 -10.14 -18.90 -12.47
#